data_AF-A0A354FGB4-F1
#
_entry.id   AF-A0A354FGB4-F1
#
_cell.length_a   1.000
_cell.length_b   1.000
_cell.length_c   1.000
_cell.angle_alpha   90.00
_cell.angle_beta   90.00
_cell.angle_gamma   90.00
#
_symmetry.space_group_name_H-M   'P 1'
#
loop_
_entity.id
_entity.type
_entity.pdbx_description
1 polymer ?
#
loop_
_entity_poly.entity_id
_entity_poly.type
_entity_poly.pdbx_seq_one_letter_code
_entity_poly.pdbx_strand_id
1 'polypeptide(L)'
;VSPNLEKKAVIACAGDHGVTRQGVSVAAQEVSRQMLIGMLNGGAAINVLTRHVGAEVICVDLGIVEPVDDDRLVVKRVAPGTDDISQGPAMTREQARAAVEGGIEAAVEQIKKGTQLLATGDLGIGNTTPSSAILVAFTGFPVDLIIGKG
;
A
#
# COMPACT_ATOMS: atom_id res chain seq x y z
N VAL A 1 22.71 -9.97 24.95
CA VAL A 1 22.60 -8.84 23.99
C VAL A 1 21.13 -8.60 23.74
N SER A 2 20.63 -7.38 23.95
CA SER A 2 19.24 -7.01 23.60
C SER A 2 19.23 -6.38 22.21
N PRO A 3 18.27 -6.71 21.34
CA PRO A 3 18.19 -6.10 20.00
C PRO A 3 17.95 -4.58 20.11
N ASN A 4 18.66 -3.79 19.30
CA ASN A 4 18.39 -2.36 19.17
C ASN A 4 17.16 -2.15 18.27
N LEU A 5 16.14 -1.47 18.79
CA LEU A 5 14.88 -1.17 18.12
C LEU A 5 14.51 0.33 18.26
N GLU A 6 15.52 1.19 18.37
CA GLU A 6 15.35 2.64 18.49
C GLU A 6 14.72 3.26 17.24
N LYS A 7 15.16 2.83 16.05
CA LYS A 7 14.64 3.34 14.77
C LYS A 7 13.67 2.34 14.13
N LYS A 8 12.42 2.77 13.99
CA LYS A 8 11.30 1.99 13.44
C LYS A 8 10.65 2.75 12.30
N ALA A 9 10.22 2.06 11.26
CA ALA A 9 9.44 2.67 10.18
C ALA A 9 8.31 1.77 9.69
N VAL A 10 7.22 2.40 9.27
CA VAL A 10 6.14 1.77 8.50
C VAL A 10 6.31 2.18 7.05
N ILE A 11 6.48 1.23 6.15
CA ILE A 11 6.44 1.46 4.70
C ILE A 11 4.98 1.35 4.27
N ALA A 12 4.35 2.49 3.99
CA ALA A 12 2.95 2.58 3.59
C ALA A 12 2.84 2.73 2.07
N CYS A 13 2.51 1.63 1.39
CA CYS A 13 2.41 1.57 -0.06
C CYS A 13 1.01 1.95 -0.54
N ALA A 14 0.93 2.95 -1.42
CA ALA A 14 -0.31 3.45 -2.00
C ALA A 14 -0.47 2.99 -3.46
N GLY A 15 -1.66 2.53 -3.82
CA GLY A 15 -2.02 2.16 -5.19
C GLY A 15 -3.52 2.00 -5.37
N ASP A 16 -4.03 2.39 -6.53
CA ASP A 16 -5.46 2.29 -6.85
C ASP A 16 -5.80 1.04 -7.66
N HIS A 17 -7.04 0.56 -7.53
CA HIS A 17 -7.48 -0.70 -8.10
C HIS A 17 -8.63 -0.54 -9.08
N GLY A 18 -8.46 -1.03 -10.31
CA GLY A 18 -9.48 -0.94 -11.35
C GLY A 18 -10.80 -1.64 -11.03
N VAL A 19 -10.78 -2.63 -10.14
CA VAL A 19 -11.98 -3.36 -9.69
C VAL A 19 -12.95 -2.50 -8.88
N THR A 20 -12.53 -1.33 -8.38
CA THR A 20 -13.42 -0.36 -7.73
C THR A 20 -14.59 0.06 -8.62
N ARG A 21 -14.42 0.01 -9.95
CA ARG A 21 -15.50 0.24 -10.93
C ARG A 21 -16.68 -0.72 -10.80
N GLN A 22 -16.48 -1.87 -10.16
CA GLN A 22 -17.53 -2.86 -9.88
C GLN A 22 -18.30 -2.58 -8.58
N GLY A 23 -18.04 -1.46 -7.90
CA GLY A 23 -18.76 -1.08 -6.68
C GLY A 23 -18.38 -1.92 -5.46
N VAL A 24 -17.15 -2.44 -5.41
CA VAL A 24 -16.65 -3.26 -4.29
C VAL A 24 -16.28 -2.47 -3.04
N SER A 25 -16.40 -1.14 -3.07
CA SER A 25 -16.15 -0.28 -1.92
C SER A 25 -17.23 0.80 -1.81
N VAL A 26 -17.52 1.21 -0.58
CA VAL A 26 -18.41 2.34 -0.28
C VAL A 26 -17.75 3.70 -0.52
N ALA A 27 -16.42 3.74 -0.55
CA ALA A 27 -15.66 4.95 -0.80
C ALA A 27 -15.36 5.10 -2.30
N ALA A 28 -15.34 6.35 -2.77
CA ALA A 28 -14.88 6.66 -4.11
C ALA A 28 -13.35 6.48 -4.22
N GLN A 29 -12.86 6.09 -5.39
CA GLN A 29 -11.43 5.83 -5.61
C GLN A 29 -10.53 7.05 -5.29
N GLU A 30 -11.03 8.27 -5.54
CA GLU A 30 -10.32 9.53 -5.22
C GLU A 30 -9.95 9.69 -3.73
N VAL A 31 -10.63 8.95 -2.83
CA VAL A 31 -10.34 8.95 -1.40
C VAL A 31 -8.94 8.40 -1.12
N SER A 32 -8.39 7.50 -1.94
CA SER A 32 -7.00 7.03 -1.82
C SER A 32 -6.02 8.20 -1.81
N ARG A 33 -6.15 9.12 -2.77
CA ARG A 33 -5.28 10.31 -2.87
C ARG A 33 -5.44 11.23 -1.65
N GLN A 34 -6.67 11.45 -1.21
CA GLN A 34 -6.96 12.29 -0.04
C GLN A 34 -6.34 11.70 1.24
N MET A 35 -6.46 10.39 1.43
CA MET A 35 -5.86 9.67 2.55
C MET A 35 -4.33 9.74 2.51
N LEU A 36 -3.72 9.60 1.33
CA LEU A 36 -2.27 9.73 1.16
C LEU A 36 -1.79 11.13 1.58
N ILE A 37 -2.47 12.18 1.13
CA ILE A 37 -2.19 13.56 1.56
C ILE A 37 -2.37 13.72 3.07
N GLY A 38 -3.42 13.12 3.65
CA GLY A 38 -3.63 13.09 5.10
C GLY A 38 -2.49 12.40 5.87
N MET A 39 -1.96 11.30 5.34
CA MET A 39 -0.81 10.59 5.90
C MET A 39 0.47 11.42 5.83
N LEU A 40 0.75 12.07 4.69
CA LEU A 40 1.88 12.98 4.52
C LEU A 40 1.81 14.17 5.49
N ASN A 41 0.60 14.66 5.76
CA ASN A 41 0.36 15.74 6.72
C ASN A 41 0.31 15.28 8.19
N GLY A 42 0.52 13.99 8.47
CA GLY A 42 0.59 13.47 9.83
C GLY A 42 -0.77 13.30 10.53
N GLY A 43 -1.87 13.40 9.78
CA GLY A 43 -3.24 13.43 10.29
C GLY A 43 -4.00 12.10 10.25
N ALA A 44 -3.43 11.05 9.66
CA ALA A 44 -4.08 9.74 9.60
C ALA A 44 -3.88 8.94 10.89
N ALA A 45 -4.72 7.92 11.09
CA ALA A 45 -4.65 7.04 12.26
C ALA A 45 -3.26 6.38 12.42
N ILE A 46 -2.64 5.96 11.32
CA ILE A 46 -1.29 5.38 11.35
C ILE A 46 -0.26 6.36 11.91
N ASN A 47 -0.37 7.67 11.61
CA ASN A 47 0.55 8.66 12.16
C ASN A 47 0.39 8.81 13.69
N VAL A 48 -0.82 8.68 14.21
CA VAL A 48 -1.07 8.69 15.67
C VAL A 48 -0.40 7.50 16.33
N LEU A 49 -0.62 6.30 15.77
CA LEU A 49 -0.06 5.05 16.30
C LEU A 49 1.47 5.04 16.22
N THR A 50 2.05 5.46 15.10
CA THR A 50 3.51 5.48 14.94
C THR A 50 4.17 6.49 15.86
N ARG A 51 3.58 7.67 16.10
CA ARG A 51 4.07 8.61 17.12
C ARG A 51 4.10 7.99 18.51
N HIS A 52 3.07 7.22 18.88
CA HIS A 52 3.02 6.55 20.19
C HIS A 52 4.16 5.55 20.38
N VAL A 53 4.55 4.85 19.32
CA VAL A 53 5.62 3.83 19.38
C VAL A 53 6.99 4.34 18.92
N GLY A 54 7.12 5.64 18.58
CA GLY A 54 8.35 6.23 18.07
C GLY A 54 8.79 5.65 16.72
N ALA A 55 7.86 5.48 15.78
CA ALA A 55 8.12 5.05 14.42
C ALA A 55 7.83 6.15 13.40
N GLU A 56 8.48 6.07 12.24
CA GLU A 56 8.22 6.94 11.09
C GLU A 56 7.22 6.30 10.12
N VAL A 57 6.48 7.11 9.38
CA VAL A 57 5.62 6.64 8.26
C VAL A 57 6.27 7.08 6.96
N ILE A 58 6.65 6.11 6.14
CA ILE A 58 7.24 6.34 4.82
C ILE A 58 6.16 6.02 3.79
N CYS A 59 5.57 7.07 3.21
CA CYS A 59 4.56 6.90 2.16
C CYS A 59 5.26 6.60 0.84
N VAL A 60 4.79 5.57 0.13
CA VAL A 60 5.31 5.15 -1.17
C VAL A 60 4.17 5.12 -2.18
N ASP A 61 4.23 5.92 -3.24
CA ASP A 61 3.29 5.81 -4.36
C ASP A 61 3.77 4.74 -5.35
N LEU A 62 3.05 3.63 -5.42
CA LEU A 62 3.26 2.56 -6.42
C LEU A 62 2.28 2.65 -7.60
N GLY A 63 1.23 3.46 -7.51
CA GLY A 63 0.27 3.59 -8.58
C GLY A 63 -1.09 4.15 -8.17
N ILE A 64 -1.15 5.25 -7.43
CA ILE A 64 -2.40 6.02 -7.29
C ILE A 64 -2.77 6.61 -8.66
N VAL A 65 -4.06 6.72 -8.99
CA VAL A 65 -4.49 7.23 -10.31
C VAL A 65 -4.04 8.67 -10.50
N GLU A 66 -4.30 9.52 -9.51
CA GLU A 66 -3.92 10.93 -9.52
C GLU A 66 -2.65 11.17 -8.69
N PRO A 67 -1.50 11.51 -9.30
CA PRO A 67 -0.27 11.75 -8.57
C PRO A 67 -0.40 12.82 -7.48
N VAL A 68 0.44 12.71 -6.46
CA VAL A 68 0.64 13.74 -5.43
C VAL A 68 2.06 14.28 -5.59
N ASP A 69 2.18 15.61 -5.68
CA ASP A 69 3.46 16.31 -5.75
C ASP A 69 3.86 16.74 -4.33
N ASP A 70 4.75 15.98 -3.71
CA ASP A 70 5.26 16.23 -2.35
C ASP A 70 6.64 15.58 -2.18
N ASP A 71 7.65 16.36 -1.78
CA ASP A 71 9.03 15.90 -1.60
C ASP A 71 9.19 14.79 -0.54
N ARG A 72 8.20 14.63 0.36
CA ARG A 72 8.19 13.61 1.40
C ARG A 72 7.68 12.26 0.89
N LEU A 73 7.06 12.23 -0.29
CA LEU A 73 6.52 11.02 -0.91
C LEU A 73 7.61 10.28 -1.68
N VAL A 74 7.77 8.98 -1.40
CA VAL A 74 8.63 8.12 -2.21
C VAL A 74 7.87 7.70 -3.46
N VAL A 75 8.27 8.23 -4.62
CA VAL A 75 7.60 7.92 -5.89
C VAL A 75 8.24 6.70 -6.55
N LYS A 76 7.49 5.60 -6.66
CA LYS A 76 7.84 4.33 -7.31
C LYS A 76 6.72 3.86 -8.25
N ARG A 77 6.06 4.83 -8.88
CA ARG A 77 4.82 4.65 -9.65
C ARG A 77 5.01 3.67 -10.82
N VAL A 78 4.20 2.62 -10.85
CA VAL A 78 4.19 1.59 -11.90
C VAL A 78 3.19 1.90 -13.01
N ALA A 79 1.99 2.34 -12.63
CA ALA A 79 0.88 2.66 -13.53
C ALA A 79 -0.13 3.58 -12.80
N PRO A 80 -1.04 4.30 -13.50
CA PRO A 80 -2.15 5.02 -12.88
C PRO A 80 -3.25 4.04 -12.41
N GLY A 81 -3.00 3.32 -11.33
CA GLY A 81 -3.85 2.23 -10.84
C GLY A 81 -3.72 0.94 -11.64
N THR A 82 -4.32 -0.14 -11.13
CA THR A 82 -4.40 -1.43 -11.84
C THR A 82 -5.56 -1.47 -12.82
N ASP A 83 -5.49 -2.40 -13.77
CA ASP A 83 -6.67 -2.84 -14.52
C ASP A 83 -7.67 -3.56 -13.60
N ASP A 84 -8.88 -3.81 -14.13
CA ASP A 84 -9.95 -4.51 -13.41
C ASP A 84 -9.71 -6.01 -13.41
N ILE A 85 -9.40 -6.56 -12.23
CA ILE A 85 -9.09 -7.99 -12.06
C ILE A 85 -10.26 -8.92 -12.37
N SER A 86 -11.50 -8.40 -12.39
CA SER A 86 -12.69 -9.18 -12.76
C SER A 86 -12.81 -9.37 -14.29
N GLN A 87 -12.12 -8.53 -15.07
CA GLN A 87 -12.20 -8.51 -16.53
C GLN A 87 -10.92 -9.04 -17.19
N GLY A 88 -9.86 -9.28 -16.42
CA GLY A 88 -8.57 -9.70 -16.94
C GLY A 88 -7.44 -9.53 -15.94
N PRO A 89 -6.17 -9.60 -16.37
CA PRO A 89 -5.03 -9.36 -15.49
C PRO A 89 -5.04 -7.92 -14.97
N ALA A 90 -4.75 -7.73 -13.68
CA ALA A 90 -4.60 -6.39 -13.07
C ALA A 90 -3.46 -5.56 -13.67
N MET A 91 -2.42 -6.27 -14.13
CA MET A 91 -1.15 -5.71 -14.56
C MET A 91 -0.35 -6.76 -15.34
N THR A 92 0.67 -6.33 -16.06
CA THR A 92 1.65 -7.22 -16.68
C THR A 92 2.61 -7.83 -15.64
N ARG A 93 3.35 -8.87 -16.03
CA ARG A 93 4.37 -9.47 -15.16
C ARG A 93 5.50 -8.48 -14.84
N GLU A 94 5.86 -7.64 -15.79
CA GLU A 94 6.87 -6.60 -15.67
C GLU A 94 6.43 -5.53 -14.67
N GLN A 95 5.16 -5.12 -14.72
CA GLN A 95 4.57 -4.20 -13.75
C GLN A 95 4.55 -4.80 -12.35
N ALA A 96 4.16 -6.08 -12.21
CA ALA A 96 4.19 -6.77 -10.93
C ALA A 96 5.62 -6.83 -10.34
N ARG A 97 6.62 -7.12 -11.18
CA ARG A 97 8.03 -7.09 -10.77
C ARG A 97 8.45 -5.69 -10.32
N ALA A 98 8.13 -4.66 -11.09
CA ALA A 98 8.45 -3.27 -10.77
C ALA A 98 7.82 -2.82 -9.45
N ALA A 99 6.58 -3.25 -9.15
CA ALA A 99 5.92 -2.94 -7.87
C ALA A 99 6.67 -3.56 -6.67
N VAL A 100 7.08 -4.82 -6.79
CA VAL A 100 7.87 -5.51 -5.76
C VAL A 100 9.25 -4.85 -5.59
N GLU A 101 9.93 -4.55 -6.69
CA GLU A 101 11.23 -3.84 -6.69
C GLU A 101 11.11 -2.46 -6.05
N GLY A 102 10.05 -1.70 -6.34
CA GLY A 102 9.80 -0.39 -5.73
C GLY A 102 9.64 -0.47 -4.20
N GLY A 103 8.93 -1.48 -3.70
CA GLY A 103 8.82 -1.76 -2.26
C GLY A 103 10.16 -2.17 -1.63
N ILE A 104 10.93 -3.03 -2.32
CA ILE A 104 12.28 -3.44 -1.88
C ILE A 104 13.18 -2.21 -1.77
N GLU A 105 13.21 -1.34 -2.78
CA GLU A 105 14.04 -0.14 -2.79
C GLU A 105 13.67 0.81 -1.64
N ALA A 106 12.38 1.02 -1.38
CA ALA A 106 11.91 1.83 -0.26
C ALA A 106 12.35 1.25 1.10
N ALA A 107 12.22 -0.06 1.29
CA ALA A 107 12.66 -0.74 2.51
C ALA A 107 14.19 -0.68 2.70
N VAL A 108 14.95 -0.97 1.64
CA VAL A 108 16.42 -0.95 1.65
C VAL A 108 16.95 0.44 1.98
N GLU A 109 16.32 1.50 1.44
CA GLU A 109 16.71 2.87 1.75
C GLU A 109 16.53 3.20 3.24
N GLN A 110 15.45 2.72 3.87
CA GLN A 110 15.25 2.91 5.31
C GLN A 110 16.21 2.10 6.16
N ILE A 111 16.56 0.88 5.73
CA ILE A 111 17.59 0.07 6.39
C ILE A 111 18.94 0.78 6.33
N LYS A 112 19.32 1.37 5.19
CA LYS A 112 20.54 2.17 5.05
C LYS A 112 20.57 3.40 5.96
N LYS A 113 19.41 3.99 6.26
CA LYS A 113 19.25 5.10 7.23
C LYS A 113 19.29 4.64 8.70
N GLY A 114 19.48 3.34 8.94
CA GLY A 114 19.62 2.73 10.25
C GLY A 114 18.31 2.26 10.87
N THR A 115 17.23 2.11 10.09
CA THR A 115 15.98 1.51 10.58
C THR A 115 16.22 0.04 10.91
N GLN A 116 15.81 -0.37 12.12
CA GLN A 116 16.05 -1.71 12.67
C GLN A 116 14.79 -2.59 12.66
N LEU A 117 13.62 -1.96 12.59
CA LEU A 117 12.34 -2.65 12.50
C LEU A 117 11.47 -1.97 11.45
N LEU A 118 10.98 -2.79 10.51
CA LEU A 118 10.04 -2.37 9.48
C LEU A 118 8.69 -3.04 9.72
N ALA A 119 7.64 -2.27 9.51
CA ALA A 119 6.28 -2.77 9.31
C ALA A 119 5.78 -2.35 7.93
N THR A 120 4.81 -3.07 7.40
CA THR A 120 4.13 -2.73 6.14
C THR A 120 2.77 -2.12 6.43
N GLY A 121 2.39 -1.14 5.63
CA GLY A 121 1.03 -0.62 5.55
C GLY A 121 0.62 -0.49 4.09
N ASP A 122 -0.68 -0.52 3.85
CA ASP A 122 -1.28 -0.38 2.53
C ASP A 122 -2.26 0.79 2.50
N LEU A 123 -2.46 1.34 1.31
CA LEU A 123 -3.46 2.35 1.04
C LEU A 123 -3.99 2.17 -0.38
N GLY A 124 -5.27 1.83 -0.50
CA GLY A 124 -5.93 1.73 -1.80
C GLY A 124 -7.39 1.39 -1.63
N ILE A 125 -8.28 2.24 -2.14
CA ILE A 125 -9.71 1.94 -2.10
C ILE A 125 -9.98 0.64 -2.89
N GLY A 126 -10.78 -0.25 -2.28
CA GLY A 126 -11.14 -1.55 -2.85
C GLY A 126 -10.04 -2.61 -2.82
N ASN A 127 -8.90 -2.36 -2.17
CA ASN A 127 -7.75 -3.29 -2.13
C ASN A 127 -8.01 -4.63 -1.41
N THR A 128 -9.06 -4.71 -0.58
CA THR A 128 -9.49 -5.95 0.08
C THR A 128 -9.98 -7.00 -0.92
N THR A 129 -10.50 -6.57 -2.07
CA THR A 129 -10.92 -7.46 -3.17
C THR A 129 -9.72 -8.19 -3.81
N PRO A 130 -8.67 -7.51 -4.33
CA PRO A 130 -7.46 -8.18 -4.80
C PRO A 130 -6.73 -8.95 -3.69
N SER A 131 -6.72 -8.49 -2.44
CA SER A 131 -6.16 -9.26 -1.32
C SER A 131 -6.87 -10.61 -1.14
N SER A 132 -8.20 -10.61 -1.23
CA SER A 132 -8.99 -11.86 -1.19
C SER A 132 -8.67 -12.74 -2.39
N ALA A 133 -8.61 -12.19 -3.60
CA ALA A 133 -8.28 -12.94 -4.81
C ALA A 133 -6.89 -13.60 -4.74
N ILE A 134 -5.89 -12.88 -4.21
CA ILE A 134 -4.54 -13.41 -3.95
C ILE A 134 -4.61 -14.57 -2.95
N LEU A 135 -5.37 -14.42 -1.87
CA LEU A 135 -5.51 -15.48 -0.86
C LEU A 135 -6.16 -16.74 -1.46
N VAL A 136 -7.23 -16.62 -2.26
CA VAL A 136 -7.81 -17.77 -3.00
C VAL A 136 -6.76 -18.41 -3.89
N ALA A 137 -6.04 -17.62 -4.67
CA ALA A 137 -5.07 -18.14 -5.64
C ALA A 137 -3.95 -18.94 -4.98
N PHE A 138 -3.51 -18.54 -3.78
CA PHE A 138 -2.46 -19.25 -3.04
C PHE A 138 -2.97 -20.44 -2.21
N THR A 139 -4.19 -20.38 -1.69
CA THR A 139 -4.68 -21.37 -0.71
C THR A 139 -5.72 -22.33 -1.26
N GLY A 140 -6.43 -21.96 -2.32
CA GLY A 140 -7.59 -22.69 -2.83
C GLY A 140 -8.81 -22.63 -1.91
N PHE A 141 -8.81 -21.80 -0.87
CA PHE A 141 -9.96 -21.71 0.02
C PHE A 141 -11.21 -21.17 -0.69
N PRO A 142 -12.41 -21.68 -0.31
CA PRO A 142 -13.67 -21.14 -0.81
C PRO A 142 -13.79 -19.64 -0.58
N VAL A 143 -14.26 -18.92 -1.61
CA VAL A 143 -14.38 -17.45 -1.60
C VAL A 143 -15.27 -16.97 -0.44
N ASP A 144 -16.36 -17.68 -0.17
CA ASP A 144 -17.32 -17.37 0.90
C ASP A 144 -16.74 -17.43 2.32
N LEU A 145 -15.59 -18.11 2.50
CA LEU A 145 -14.90 -18.16 3.79
C LEU A 145 -13.88 -17.03 3.99
N ILE A 146 -13.45 -16.38 2.92
CA ILE A 146 -12.34 -15.42 2.97
C ILE A 146 -12.74 -13.98 2.66
N ILE A 147 -13.88 -13.77 2.00
CA ILE A 147 -14.40 -12.42 1.78
C ILE A 147 -14.95 -11.86 3.09
N GLY A 148 -14.77 -10.55 3.29
CA GLY A 148 -15.22 -9.85 4.48
C GLY A 148 -15.95 -8.56 4.13
N LYS A 149 -16.33 -7.80 5.15
CA LYS A 149 -16.98 -6.48 5.01
C LYS A 149 -16.05 -5.38 4.51
N GLY A 150 -14.87 -5.75 4.00
CA GLY A 150 -13.77 -4.85 3.63
C GLY A 150 -14.25 -3.57 2.98
#